data_AF-A0A9X2NXG2-F1
#
_entry.id   AF-A0A9X2NXG2-F1
#
_cell.length_a   1.000
_cell.length_b   1.000
_cell.length_c   1.000
_cell.angle_alpha   90.00
_cell.angle_beta   90.00
_cell.angle_gamma   90.00
#
_symmetry.space_group_name_H-M   'P 1'
#
loop_
_entity.id
_entity.type
_entity.pdbx_description
1 polymer ?
#
loop_
_entity_poly.entity_id
_entity_poly.type
_entity_poly.pdbx_seq_one_letter_code
_entity_poly.pdbx_strand_id
1 'polypeptide(L)'
;MLKGTEPKKGKRYKRPIEVAIVKTPTIVSAELFDLSREKMKGRAFRSKSTGVKHFQLLRGLIYCPYCKIKYTYEGGRDLYVCHDKHKKAKNKPDCFSKAIKATRIEKIVWELVRLLFSQELATGKAQEQEEPLRQEIEAHKKLLIGIEDKLNDLTAQANAIANAAIDIKREMPNMPDLYINKLREAASLDKESKKYQYEKDRLNKLILSCEDKIKAINSLSNEKVLVDSITDDMERYELIHKVIDHMVIYGEDSIYSLVVVTFKTGQEVYIGYKSKGYQYYTIFHPSQSVWFDTEKRLGYITTMKSPDSLVLSLETVTKEYSVTNFIKVLDVPKNRRYYENQS
;
A
#
# COMPACT_ATOMS: atom_id res chain seq x y z
N MET A 1 -5.33 28.53 -18.29
CA MET A 1 -4.06 29.09 -18.81
C MET A 1 -4.21 29.29 -20.30
N LEU A 2 -3.96 30.53 -20.76
CA LEU A 2 -4.19 31.01 -22.12
C LEU A 2 -3.29 30.29 -23.15
N LYS A 3 -3.83 30.04 -24.34
CA LYS A 3 -3.09 29.50 -25.50
C LYS A 3 -1.89 30.41 -25.79
N GLY A 4 -0.67 29.86 -25.74
CA GLY A 4 0.55 30.59 -26.14
C GLY A 4 1.77 30.45 -25.21
N THR A 5 1.70 29.68 -24.12
CA THR A 5 2.90 29.41 -23.29
C THR A 5 3.55 28.08 -23.70
N GLU A 6 4.84 28.12 -24.05
CA GLU A 6 5.61 26.91 -24.29
C GLU A 6 5.64 26.03 -23.03
N PRO A 7 5.46 24.70 -23.16
CA PRO A 7 5.44 23.81 -22.01
C PRO A 7 6.83 23.74 -21.35
N LYS A 8 6.88 23.86 -20.02
CA LYS A 8 8.07 23.57 -19.22
C LYS A 8 8.64 22.20 -19.63
N LYS A 9 9.96 22.12 -19.87
CA LYS A 9 10.69 20.91 -20.29
C LYS A 9 10.17 19.67 -19.55
N GLY A 10 9.61 18.71 -20.28
CA GLY A 10 9.21 17.40 -19.77
C GLY A 10 7.69 17.13 -19.67
N LYS A 11 6.80 18.10 -19.93
CA LYS A 11 5.34 17.84 -19.96
C LYS A 11 4.78 17.91 -21.37
N ARG A 12 4.18 16.80 -21.85
CA ARG A 12 3.42 16.78 -23.11
C ARG A 12 2.10 17.55 -22.94
N TYR A 13 1.78 18.39 -23.92
CA TYR A 13 0.49 19.07 -24.02
C TYR A 13 -0.64 18.02 -24.08
N LYS A 14 -1.56 17.99 -23.10
CA LYS A 14 -2.87 17.36 -23.29
C LYS A 14 -3.82 18.46 -23.77
N ARG A 15 -4.24 18.41 -25.03
CA ARG A 15 -5.32 19.29 -25.51
C ARG A 15 -6.57 19.01 -24.67
N PRO A 16 -7.31 20.05 -24.22
CA PRO A 16 -8.64 19.86 -23.67
C PRO A 16 -9.49 19.16 -24.73
N ILE A 17 -10.02 17.98 -24.41
CA ILE A 17 -10.98 17.30 -25.28
C ILE A 17 -12.33 17.92 -24.93
N GLU A 18 -12.90 18.70 -25.86
CA GLU A 18 -14.28 19.14 -25.75
C GLU A 18 -15.18 17.93 -25.99
N VAL A 19 -15.94 17.53 -24.96
CA VAL A 19 -16.85 16.39 -25.02
C VAL A 19 -18.25 16.93 -25.24
N ALA A 20 -18.79 16.73 -26.44
CA ALA A 20 -20.19 17.04 -26.75
C ALA A 20 -21.06 15.82 -26.40
N ILE A 21 -22.08 16.02 -25.57
CA ILE A 21 -23.05 14.97 -25.23
C ILE A 21 -24.13 14.96 -26.32
N VAL A 22 -24.13 13.93 -27.17
CA VAL A 22 -25.13 13.73 -28.22
C VAL A 22 -26.17 12.72 -27.72
N LYS A 23 -27.46 13.01 -27.91
CA LYS A 23 -28.53 12.05 -27.61
C LYS A 23 -28.53 10.94 -28.65
N THR A 24 -28.10 9.75 -28.25
CA THR A 24 -28.06 8.54 -29.09
C THR A 24 -28.84 7.41 -28.41
N PRO A 25 -29.38 6.44 -29.19
CA PRO A 25 -30.03 5.27 -28.61
C PRO A 25 -29.03 4.44 -27.80
N THR A 26 -29.47 3.96 -26.65
CA THR A 26 -28.67 3.14 -25.73
C THR A 26 -28.42 1.77 -26.35
N ILE A 27 -27.15 1.44 -26.66
CA ILE A 27 -26.75 0.17 -27.29
C ILE A 27 -26.48 -0.92 -26.22
N VAL A 28 -26.04 -0.51 -25.03
CA VAL A 28 -25.71 -1.39 -23.90
C VAL A 28 -26.32 -0.83 -22.62
N SER A 29 -26.78 -1.71 -21.72
CA SER A 29 -27.31 -1.29 -20.42
C SER A 29 -26.24 -0.56 -19.59
N ALA A 30 -26.69 0.35 -18.73
CA ALA A 30 -25.81 1.07 -17.81
C ALA A 30 -25.01 0.09 -16.92
N GLU A 31 -25.67 -0.96 -16.41
CA GLU A 31 -25.05 -2.00 -15.60
C GLU A 31 -23.91 -2.73 -16.33
N LEU A 32 -24.12 -3.10 -17.60
CA LEU A 32 -23.09 -3.78 -18.40
C LEU A 32 -21.93 -2.84 -18.73
N PHE A 33 -22.22 -1.56 -18.97
CA PHE A 33 -21.22 -0.53 -19.20
C PHE A 33 -20.35 -0.30 -17.96
N ASP A 34 -20.97 -0.20 -16.78
CA ASP A 34 -20.26 -0.02 -15.51
C ASP A 34 -19.40 -1.25 -15.18
N LEU A 35 -19.94 -2.46 -15.35
CA LEU A 35 -19.19 -3.71 -15.21
C LEU A 35 -17.97 -3.76 -16.16
N SER A 36 -18.14 -3.30 -17.41
CA SER A 36 -17.05 -3.21 -18.38
C SER A 36 -15.98 -2.20 -17.95
N ARG A 37 -16.38 -1.03 -17.44
CA ARG A 37 -15.45 -0.03 -16.91
C ARG A 37 -14.67 -0.56 -15.71
N GLU A 38 -15.32 -1.28 -14.80
CA GLU A 38 -14.64 -1.92 -13.66
C GLU A 38 -13.61 -2.95 -14.15
N LYS A 39 -13.98 -3.82 -15.10
CA LYS A 39 -13.06 -4.78 -15.71
C LYS A 39 -11.89 -4.09 -16.41
N MET A 40 -12.11 -2.98 -17.12
CA MET A 40 -11.04 -2.20 -17.76
C MET A 40 -10.10 -1.55 -16.74
N LYS A 41 -10.63 -0.93 -15.68
CA LYS A 41 -9.82 -0.39 -14.58
C LYS A 41 -8.98 -1.50 -13.95
N GLY A 42 -9.56 -2.68 -13.69
CA GLY A 42 -8.84 -3.84 -13.17
C GLY A 42 -7.67 -4.29 -14.08
N ARG A 43 -7.85 -4.25 -15.40
CA ARG A 43 -6.79 -4.57 -16.39
C ARG A 43 -5.66 -3.55 -16.44
N ALA A 44 -5.93 -2.27 -16.16
CA ALA A 44 -4.88 -1.25 -16.12
C ALA A 44 -3.82 -1.55 -15.04
N PHE A 45 -4.23 -2.20 -13.95
CA PHE A 45 -3.35 -2.62 -12.86
C PHE A 45 -2.88 -4.08 -12.99
N ARG A 46 -3.61 -4.93 -13.73
CA ARG A 46 -3.34 -6.36 -13.96
C ARG A 46 -3.16 -6.66 -15.45
N SER A 47 -1.92 -6.89 -15.88
CA SER A 47 -1.69 -7.34 -17.25
C SER A 47 -2.12 -8.81 -17.41
N LYS A 48 -3.36 -9.02 -17.84
CA LYS A 48 -3.91 -10.33 -18.26
C LYS A 48 -3.43 -10.73 -19.66
N SER A 49 -2.15 -10.51 -19.97
CA SER A 49 -1.58 -10.92 -21.26
C SER A 49 -1.65 -12.44 -21.37
N THR A 50 -2.56 -12.95 -22.19
CA THR A 50 -2.60 -14.35 -22.59
C THR A 50 -1.54 -14.58 -23.69
N GLY A 51 -0.93 -15.77 -23.74
CA GLY A 51 0.07 -16.13 -24.76
C GLY A 51 1.54 -15.83 -24.44
N VAL A 52 1.88 -15.56 -23.18
CA VAL A 52 3.29 -15.41 -22.74
C VAL A 52 3.86 -16.81 -22.43
N LYS A 53 5.06 -17.13 -22.93
CA LYS A 53 5.75 -18.44 -22.75
C LYS A 53 5.88 -18.89 -21.28
N HIS A 54 5.87 -17.95 -20.35
CA HIS A 54 5.87 -18.21 -18.91
C HIS A 54 4.71 -17.43 -18.29
N PHE A 55 3.90 -18.10 -17.49
CA PHE A 55 2.82 -17.48 -16.72
C PHE A 55 3.36 -17.11 -15.33
N GLN A 56 3.50 -15.82 -15.05
CA GLN A 56 4.12 -15.33 -13.81
C GLN A 56 3.05 -15.01 -12.76
N LEU A 57 3.00 -15.78 -11.67
CA LEU A 57 1.99 -15.64 -10.62
C LEU A 57 2.08 -14.28 -9.92
N LEU A 58 3.29 -13.80 -9.63
CA LEU A 58 3.50 -12.57 -8.84
C LEU A 58 3.63 -11.30 -9.70
N ARG A 59 3.27 -11.39 -10.97
CA ARG A 59 3.44 -10.28 -11.92
C ARG A 59 2.71 -9.04 -11.46
N GLY A 60 3.48 -7.99 -11.15
CA GLY A 60 2.93 -6.69 -10.79
C GLY A 60 2.56 -6.51 -9.32
N LEU A 61 2.88 -7.48 -8.46
CA LEU A 61 2.77 -7.40 -7.00
C LEU A 61 4.08 -6.99 -6.32
N ILE A 62 5.23 -7.26 -6.94
CA ILE A 62 6.54 -7.00 -6.35
C ILE A 62 7.00 -5.57 -6.64
N TYR A 63 7.27 -4.79 -5.60
CA TYR A 63 7.76 -3.41 -5.66
C TYR A 63 9.21 -3.31 -5.21
N CYS A 64 9.92 -2.35 -5.82
CA CYS A 64 11.27 -2.02 -5.43
C CYS A 64 11.31 -1.13 -4.18
N PRO A 65 12.07 -1.51 -3.13
CA PRO A 65 12.20 -0.64 -1.96
C PRO A 65 12.95 0.67 -2.26
N TYR A 66 13.74 0.71 -3.34
CA TYR A 66 14.52 1.87 -3.77
C TYR A 66 13.74 2.74 -4.76
N CYS A 67 13.45 2.22 -5.95
CA CYS A 67 12.84 3.00 -7.03
C CYS A 67 11.31 3.10 -6.94
N LYS A 68 10.68 2.34 -6.04
CA LYS A 68 9.21 2.18 -5.93
C LYS A 68 8.49 1.74 -7.23
N ILE A 69 9.26 1.34 -8.24
CA ILE A 69 8.78 0.75 -9.50
C ILE A 69 8.62 -0.77 -9.31
N LYS A 70 7.63 -1.33 -10.01
CA LYS A 70 7.34 -2.77 -10.03
C LYS A 70 8.49 -3.58 -10.63
N TYR A 71 8.69 -4.80 -10.13
CA TYR A 71 9.64 -5.73 -10.72
C TYR A 71 9.12 -6.25 -12.06
N THR A 72 10.05 -6.58 -12.94
CA THR A 72 9.83 -7.22 -14.23
C THR A 72 10.41 -8.63 -14.18
N TYR A 73 9.73 -9.58 -14.84
CA TYR A 73 10.24 -10.94 -14.99
C TYR A 73 11.25 -11.03 -16.13
N GLU A 74 12.39 -11.65 -15.87
CA GLU A 74 13.43 -11.91 -16.84
C GLU A 74 13.50 -13.41 -17.17
N GLY A 75 12.81 -13.82 -18.24
CA GLY A 75 12.65 -15.24 -18.59
C GLY A 75 13.93 -16.01 -18.83
N GLY A 76 14.99 -15.38 -19.36
CA GLY A 76 16.26 -16.06 -19.62
C GLY A 76 17.00 -16.50 -18.35
N ARG A 77 16.69 -15.91 -17.18
CA ARG A 77 17.34 -16.26 -15.90
C ARG A 77 16.36 -16.79 -14.85
N ASP A 78 15.05 -16.82 -15.16
CA ASP A 78 13.99 -17.15 -14.19
C ASP A 78 14.05 -16.25 -12.94
N LEU A 79 14.18 -14.93 -13.15
CA LEU A 79 14.33 -13.95 -12.06
C LEU A 79 13.28 -12.85 -12.14
N TYR A 80 12.77 -12.44 -10.98
CA TYR A 80 12.18 -11.12 -10.82
C TYR A 80 13.28 -10.10 -10.51
N VAL A 81 13.34 -9.05 -11.33
CA VAL A 81 14.32 -7.96 -11.21
C VAL A 81 13.62 -6.61 -11.21
N CYS A 82 14.18 -5.63 -10.51
CA CYS A 82 13.69 -4.26 -10.62
C CYS A 82 13.74 -3.80 -12.09
N HIS A 83 12.71 -3.06 -12.53
CA HIS A 83 12.61 -2.56 -13.90
C HIS A 83 13.88 -1.83 -14.37
N ASP A 84 14.45 -0.99 -13.50
CA ASP A 84 15.66 -0.22 -13.80
C ASP A 84 16.93 -1.08 -13.93
N LYS A 85 16.95 -2.26 -13.31
CA LYS A 85 18.01 -3.28 -13.48
C LYS A 85 17.77 -4.20 -14.67
N HIS A 86 16.59 -4.16 -15.26
CA HIS A 86 16.23 -5.07 -16.32
C HIS A 86 17.14 -4.81 -17.54
N LYS A 87 17.59 -5.87 -18.20
CA LYS A 87 18.58 -5.79 -19.30
C LYS A 87 18.20 -4.82 -20.43
N LYS A 88 16.89 -4.60 -20.63
CA LYS A 88 16.32 -3.73 -21.67
C LYS A 88 15.98 -2.31 -21.19
N ALA A 89 16.32 -1.93 -19.97
CA ALA A 89 16.07 -0.59 -19.45
C ALA A 89 16.98 0.44 -20.14
N LYS A 90 16.39 1.55 -20.60
CA LYS A 90 17.11 2.62 -21.32
C LYS A 90 17.94 3.50 -20.39
N ASN A 91 17.45 3.72 -19.17
CA ASN A 91 18.18 4.37 -18.08
C ASN A 91 18.58 3.28 -17.10
N LYS A 92 19.87 3.13 -16.81
CA LYS A 92 20.39 2.19 -15.82
C LYS A 92 20.83 2.95 -14.58
N PRO A 93 19.92 3.47 -13.74
CA PRO A 93 20.32 4.01 -12.45
C PRO A 93 20.88 2.89 -11.56
N ASP A 94 21.77 3.26 -10.63
CA ASP A 94 22.33 2.36 -9.61
C ASP A 94 21.27 1.99 -8.57
N CYS A 95 20.32 1.15 -8.97
CA CYS A 95 19.39 0.55 -8.03
C CYS A 95 20.15 -0.52 -7.22
N PHE A 96 19.93 -0.60 -5.91
CA PHE A 96 20.54 -1.66 -5.06
C PHE A 96 19.58 -2.82 -4.79
N SER A 97 18.43 -2.85 -5.47
CA SER A 97 17.43 -3.91 -5.30
C SER A 97 17.96 -5.30 -5.61
N LYS A 98 17.56 -6.30 -4.82
CA LYS A 98 17.95 -7.69 -5.03
C LYS A 98 17.06 -8.37 -6.06
N ALA A 99 17.64 -9.25 -6.87
CA ALA A 99 16.89 -10.15 -7.75
C ALA A 99 16.50 -11.43 -7.00
N ILE A 100 15.32 -11.97 -7.29
CA ILE A 100 14.83 -13.22 -6.68
C ILE A 100 14.42 -14.23 -7.75
N LYS A 101 14.61 -15.51 -7.48
CA LYS A 101 14.25 -16.58 -8.42
C LYS A 101 12.74 -16.81 -8.44
N ALA A 102 12.12 -16.67 -9.60
CA ALA A 102 10.66 -16.66 -9.73
C ALA A 102 10.05 -18.01 -9.30
N THR A 103 10.55 -19.13 -9.84
CA THR A 103 10.10 -20.48 -9.48
C THR A 103 10.09 -20.78 -7.97
N ARG A 104 11.01 -20.19 -7.20
CA ARG A 104 11.06 -20.39 -5.75
C ARG A 104 10.09 -19.49 -5.00
N ILE A 105 10.11 -18.19 -5.28
CA ILE A 105 9.25 -17.25 -4.56
C ILE A 105 7.77 -17.49 -4.86
N GLU A 106 7.44 -17.89 -6.09
CA GLU A 106 6.06 -18.22 -6.47
C GLU A 106 5.50 -19.39 -5.68
N LYS A 107 6.29 -20.47 -5.49
CA LYS A 107 5.92 -21.60 -4.65
C LYS A 107 5.71 -21.20 -3.19
N ILE A 108 6.66 -20.44 -2.63
CA ILE A 108 6.57 -19.96 -1.25
C ILE A 108 5.31 -19.11 -1.03
N VAL A 109 5.03 -18.19 -1.95
CA VAL A 109 3.87 -17.31 -1.84
C VAL A 109 2.57 -18.10 -1.99
N TRP A 110 2.53 -19.09 -2.87
CA TRP A 110 1.37 -19.98 -2.99
C TRP A 110 1.12 -20.79 -1.71
N GLU A 111 2.16 -21.39 -1.14
CA GLU A 111 2.07 -22.09 0.16
C GLU A 111 1.63 -21.14 1.28
N LEU A 112 2.12 -19.91 1.31
CA LEU A 112 1.69 -18.90 2.26
C LEU A 112 0.20 -18.59 2.13
N VAL A 113 -0.29 -18.41 0.91
CA VAL A 113 -1.72 -18.18 0.65
C VAL A 113 -2.54 -19.39 1.11
N ARG A 114 -2.14 -20.63 0.78
CA ARG A 114 -2.80 -21.85 1.28
C ARG A 114 -2.87 -21.89 2.80
N LEU A 115 -1.77 -21.60 3.48
CA LEU A 115 -1.70 -21.57 4.94
C LEU A 115 -2.66 -20.53 5.54
N LEU A 116 -2.71 -19.32 4.99
CA LEU A 116 -3.60 -18.28 5.48
C LEU A 116 -5.06 -18.67 5.36
N PHE A 117 -5.50 -19.16 4.20
CA PHE A 117 -6.88 -19.62 4.03
C PHE A 117 -7.20 -20.80 4.96
N SER A 118 -6.28 -21.75 5.14
CA SER A 118 -6.50 -22.87 6.07
C SER A 118 -6.67 -22.40 7.52
N GLN A 119 -5.91 -21.39 7.94
CA GLN A 119 -5.99 -20.84 9.29
C GLN A 119 -7.24 -19.98 9.49
N GLU A 120 -7.59 -19.13 8.52
CA GLU A 120 -8.78 -18.28 8.58
C GLU A 120 -10.07 -19.10 8.56
N LEU A 121 -10.14 -20.16 7.74
CA LEU A 121 -11.27 -21.10 7.71
C LEU A 121 -11.41 -21.88 9.03
N ALA A 122 -10.30 -22.27 9.66
CA ALA A 122 -10.32 -23.07 10.88
C ALA A 122 -10.70 -22.26 12.13
N THR A 123 -10.52 -20.94 12.12
CA THR A 123 -10.57 -20.14 13.35
C THR A 123 -11.69 -19.10 13.39
N GLY A 124 -12.40 -18.83 12.29
CA GLY A 124 -13.50 -17.84 12.29
C GLY A 124 -13.05 -16.42 12.66
N LYS A 125 -11.75 -16.13 12.57
CA LYS A 125 -11.09 -14.90 13.06
C LYS A 125 -11.37 -13.63 12.25
N ALA A 126 -12.32 -13.67 11.31
CA ALA A 126 -12.71 -12.49 10.54
C ALA A 126 -13.13 -11.33 11.46
N GLN A 127 -13.89 -11.63 12.53
CA GLN A 127 -14.32 -10.64 13.52
C GLN A 127 -13.15 -10.06 14.35
N GLU A 128 -12.17 -10.88 14.74
CA GLU A 128 -10.99 -10.41 15.50
C GLU A 128 -10.11 -9.46 14.68
N GLN A 129 -10.08 -9.62 13.35
CA GLN A 129 -9.36 -8.72 12.45
C GLN A 129 -10.14 -7.45 12.11
N GLU A 130 -11.47 -7.53 12.10
CA GLU A 130 -12.36 -6.43 11.73
C GLU A 130 -12.49 -5.38 12.84
N GLU A 131 -12.55 -5.82 14.09
CA GLU A 131 -12.75 -4.97 15.26
C GLU A 131 -11.72 -3.83 15.41
N PRO A 132 -10.39 -4.06 15.34
CA PRO A 132 -9.41 -2.96 15.43
C PRO A 132 -9.54 -1.98 14.27
N LEU A 133 -9.85 -2.45 13.06
CA LEU A 133 -10.06 -1.59 11.89
C LEU A 133 -11.31 -0.73 12.05
N ARG A 134 -12.39 -1.27 12.65
CA ARG A 134 -13.61 -0.51 12.98
C ARG A 134 -13.33 0.58 14.02
N GLN A 135 -12.55 0.26 15.05
CA GLN A 135 -12.14 1.24 16.06
C GLN A 135 -11.27 2.36 15.46
N GLU A 136 -10.34 2.03 14.56
CA GLU A 136 -9.57 3.02 13.81
C GLU A 136 -10.47 3.92 12.95
N ILE A 137 -11.45 3.35 12.24
CA ILE A 137 -12.42 4.12 11.45
C ILE A 137 -13.21 5.07 12.35
N GLU A 138 -13.68 4.61 13.51
CA GLU A 138 -14.45 5.44 14.42
C GLU A 138 -13.59 6.57 15.02
N ALA A 139 -12.34 6.28 15.39
CA ALA A 139 -11.38 7.30 15.83
C ALA A 139 -11.13 8.35 14.75
N HIS A 140 -10.92 7.93 13.49
CA HIS A 140 -10.75 8.85 12.37
C HIS A 140 -12.00 9.68 12.09
N LYS A 141 -13.21 9.10 12.20
CA LYS A 141 -14.48 9.82 12.06
C LYS A 141 -14.64 10.89 13.14
N LYS A 142 -14.28 10.59 14.40
CA LYS A 142 -14.30 11.58 15.50
C LYS A 142 -13.36 12.75 15.23
N LEU A 143 -12.15 12.48 14.74
CA LEU A 143 -11.22 13.54 14.34
C LEU A 143 -11.76 14.38 13.17
N LEU A 144 -12.46 13.75 12.23
CA LEU A 144 -13.04 14.41 11.07
C LEU A 144 -14.13 15.40 11.46
N ILE A 145 -15.00 15.03 12.40
CA ILE A 145 -16.02 15.93 12.97
C ILE A 145 -15.34 17.17 13.56
N GLY A 146 -14.30 16.99 14.39
CA GLY A 146 -13.58 18.12 14.97
C GLY A 146 -12.86 19.02 13.96
N ILE A 147 -12.43 18.48 12.81
CA ILE A 147 -11.88 19.27 11.70
C ILE A 147 -12.98 20.01 10.95
N GLU A 148 -14.15 19.39 10.76
CA GLU A 148 -15.31 20.04 10.13
C GLU A 148 -15.82 21.21 10.96
N ASP A 149 -15.90 21.06 12.27
CA ASP A 149 -16.27 22.15 13.19
C ASP A 149 -15.30 23.33 13.07
N LYS A 150 -13.99 23.06 13.08
CA LYS A 150 -12.96 24.11 12.87
C LYS A 150 -13.06 24.77 11.50
N LEU A 151 -13.36 24.03 10.44
CA LEU A 151 -13.57 24.59 9.11
C LEU A 151 -14.80 25.49 9.06
N ASN A 152 -15.88 25.10 9.73
CA ASN A 152 -17.09 25.91 9.84
C ASN A 152 -16.81 27.21 10.60
N ASP A 153 -16.08 27.15 11.72
CA ASP A 153 -15.68 28.32 12.50
C ASP A 153 -14.80 29.28 11.70
N LEU A 154 -13.78 28.76 11.02
CA LEU A 154 -12.90 29.56 10.15
C LEU A 154 -13.68 30.20 9.00
N THR A 155 -14.67 29.50 8.44
CA THR A 155 -15.52 30.02 7.37
C THR A 155 -16.43 31.12 7.90
N ALA A 156 -17.01 30.96 9.10
CA ALA A 156 -17.81 31.99 9.75
C ALA A 156 -16.99 33.25 10.04
N GLN A 157 -15.76 33.10 10.56
CA GLN A 157 -14.83 34.20 10.81
C GLN A 157 -14.42 34.91 9.51
N ALA A 158 -14.09 34.15 8.46
CA ALA A 158 -13.73 34.70 7.15
C ALA A 158 -14.89 35.49 6.53
N ASN A 159 -16.12 34.99 6.63
CA ASN A 159 -17.32 35.68 6.16
C ASN A 159 -17.58 36.98 6.94
N ALA A 160 -17.40 36.97 8.27
CA ALA A 160 -17.54 38.16 9.08
C ALA A 160 -16.50 39.24 8.70
N ILE A 161 -15.25 38.85 8.48
CA ILE A 161 -14.18 39.76 8.03
C ILE A 161 -14.43 40.28 6.61
N ALA A 162 -14.90 39.42 5.71
CA ALA A 162 -15.24 39.83 4.34
C ALA A 162 -16.40 40.84 4.33
N ASN A 163 -17.45 40.61 5.13
CA ASN A 163 -18.55 41.56 5.29
C ASN A 163 -18.06 42.89 5.86
N ALA A 164 -17.24 42.86 6.92
CA ALA A 164 -16.63 44.07 7.48
C ALA A 164 -15.76 44.83 6.45
N ALA A 165 -15.04 44.11 5.58
CA ALA A 165 -14.27 44.72 4.50
C ALA A 165 -15.18 45.39 3.44
N ILE A 166 -16.33 44.79 3.12
CA ILE A 166 -17.34 45.38 2.22
C ILE A 166 -17.90 46.67 2.83
N ASP A 167 -18.24 46.66 4.13
CA ASP A 167 -18.77 47.83 4.83
C ASP A 167 -17.75 48.97 4.89
N ILE A 168 -16.48 48.68 5.21
CA ILE A 168 -15.38 49.66 5.19
C ILE A 168 -15.24 50.30 3.80
N LYS A 169 -15.34 49.51 2.73
CA LYS A 169 -15.25 50.02 1.36
C LYS A 169 -16.43 50.93 1.00
N ARG A 170 -17.61 50.67 1.54
CA ARG A 170 -18.83 51.46 1.32
C ARG A 170 -18.81 52.77 2.11
N GLU A 171 -18.41 52.72 3.37
CA GLU A 171 -18.53 53.84 4.32
C GLU A 171 -17.28 54.72 4.38
N MET A 172 -16.11 54.16 4.04
CA MET A 172 -14.81 54.87 4.09
C MET A 172 -13.99 54.65 2.80
N PRO A 173 -14.44 55.17 1.64
CA PRO A 173 -13.77 54.96 0.35
C PRO A 173 -12.36 55.59 0.26
N ASN A 174 -12.05 56.59 1.09
CA ASN A 174 -10.75 57.27 1.09
C ASN A 174 -9.67 56.63 1.99
N MET A 175 -9.95 55.47 2.61
CA MET A 175 -8.98 54.75 3.47
C MET A 175 -8.71 53.32 2.96
N PRO A 176 -8.03 53.17 1.81
CA PRO A 176 -7.82 51.86 1.17
C PRO A 176 -6.97 50.89 1.99
N ASP A 177 -6.08 51.36 2.85
CA ASP A 177 -5.19 50.51 3.67
C ASP A 177 -5.96 49.65 4.67
N LEU A 178 -7.07 50.17 5.23
CA LEU A 178 -7.94 49.45 6.16
C LEU A 178 -8.65 48.27 5.48
N TYR A 179 -9.14 48.49 4.26
CA TYR A 179 -9.73 47.45 3.42
C TYR A 179 -8.71 46.36 3.05
N ILE A 180 -7.52 46.76 2.61
CA ILE A 180 -6.44 45.84 2.23
C ILE A 180 -6.00 44.98 3.42
N ASN A 181 -5.88 45.57 4.61
CA ASN A 181 -5.52 44.81 5.82
C ASN A 181 -6.57 43.77 6.20
N LYS A 182 -7.88 44.10 6.11
CA LYS A 182 -8.96 43.13 6.37
C LYS A 182 -8.99 42.01 5.33
N LEU A 183 -8.70 42.29 4.06
CA LEU A 183 -8.53 41.26 3.04
C LEU A 183 -7.33 40.35 3.31
N ARG A 184 -6.22 40.88 3.84
CA ARG A 184 -5.07 40.05 4.26
C ARG A 184 -5.43 39.12 5.42
N GLU A 185 -6.22 39.60 6.37
CA GLU A 185 -6.73 38.81 7.48
C GLU A 185 -7.60 37.64 6.97
N ALA A 186 -8.55 37.92 6.07
CA ALA A 186 -9.35 36.88 5.40
C ALA A 186 -8.49 35.89 4.60
N ALA A 187 -7.45 36.37 3.90
CA ALA A 187 -6.53 35.51 3.16
C ALA A 187 -5.67 34.62 4.08
N SER A 188 -5.37 35.06 5.31
CA SER A 188 -4.67 34.26 6.30
C SER A 188 -5.52 33.09 6.81
N LEU A 189 -6.82 33.33 7.03
CA LEU A 189 -7.80 32.29 7.39
C LEU A 189 -8.05 31.31 6.25
N ASP A 190 -8.09 31.77 4.99
CA ASP A 190 -8.19 30.88 3.82
C ASP A 190 -6.98 29.94 3.71
N LYS A 191 -5.77 30.42 4.03
CA LYS A 191 -4.56 29.58 4.06
C LYS A 191 -4.64 28.52 5.16
N GLU A 192 -5.24 28.84 6.29
CA GLU A 192 -5.45 27.89 7.39
C GLU A 192 -6.53 26.86 7.04
N SER A 193 -7.65 27.31 6.47
CA SER A 193 -8.73 26.44 5.95
C SER A 193 -8.20 25.41 4.94
N LYS A 194 -7.31 25.83 4.02
CA LYS A 194 -6.64 24.91 3.08
C LYS A 194 -5.82 23.81 3.75
N LYS A 195 -5.20 24.07 4.91
CA LYS A 195 -4.46 23.04 5.66
C LYS A 195 -5.43 22.01 6.24
N TYR A 196 -6.52 22.48 6.86
CA TYR A 196 -7.55 21.60 7.41
C TYR A 196 -8.28 20.80 6.32
N GLN A 197 -8.49 21.38 5.13
CA GLN A 197 -9.01 20.65 3.97
C GLN A 197 -8.07 19.52 3.53
N TYR A 198 -6.76 19.78 3.46
CA TYR A 198 -5.78 18.74 3.15
C TYR A 198 -5.77 17.61 4.19
N GLU A 199 -5.90 17.95 5.47
CA GLU A 199 -5.96 16.97 6.55
C GLU A 199 -7.26 16.15 6.51
N LYS A 200 -8.40 16.78 6.21
CA LYS A 200 -9.67 16.09 5.95
C LYS A 200 -9.55 15.10 4.79
N ASP A 201 -8.94 15.50 3.67
CA ASP A 201 -8.71 14.62 2.52
C ASP A 201 -7.79 13.44 2.86
N ARG A 202 -6.78 13.67 3.72
CA ARG A 202 -5.89 12.62 4.21
C ARG A 202 -6.65 11.61 5.08
N LEU A 203 -7.45 12.07 6.03
CA LEU A 203 -8.25 11.20 6.90
C LEU A 203 -9.28 10.40 6.11
N ASN A 204 -9.96 11.03 5.14
CA ASN A 204 -10.89 10.32 4.25
C ASN A 204 -10.22 9.17 3.48
N LYS A 205 -8.99 9.37 3.00
CA LYS A 205 -8.22 8.29 2.35
C LYS A 205 -7.89 7.15 3.30
N LEU A 206 -7.59 7.45 4.57
CA LEU A 206 -7.33 6.44 5.59
C LEU A 206 -8.59 5.63 5.91
N ILE A 207 -9.74 6.30 6.07
CA ILE A 207 -11.04 5.64 6.29
C ILE A 207 -11.37 4.71 5.11
N LEU A 208 -11.29 5.21 3.87
CA LEU A 208 -11.53 4.38 2.68
C LEU A 208 -10.60 3.17 2.63
N SER A 209 -9.32 3.35 2.97
CA SER A 209 -8.36 2.24 3.03
C SER A 209 -8.76 1.20 4.08
N CYS A 210 -9.26 1.60 5.25
CA CYS A 210 -9.72 0.67 6.28
C CYS A 210 -11.01 -0.04 5.88
N GLU A 211 -11.95 0.66 5.26
CA GLU A 211 -13.18 0.07 4.72
C GLU A 211 -12.89 -0.96 3.63
N ASP A 212 -11.92 -0.68 2.75
CA ASP A 212 -11.50 -1.63 1.72
C ASP A 212 -10.82 -2.87 2.32
N LYS A 213 -10.05 -2.73 3.41
CA LYS A 213 -9.51 -3.87 4.17
C LYS A 213 -10.63 -4.74 4.75
N ILE A 214 -11.64 -4.13 5.38
CA ILE A 214 -12.80 -4.84 5.93
C ILE A 214 -13.57 -5.58 4.83
N LYS A 215 -13.80 -4.94 3.68
CA LYS A 215 -14.42 -5.59 2.51
C LYS A 215 -13.59 -6.78 2.03
N ALA A 216 -12.26 -6.65 2.01
CA ALA A 216 -11.38 -7.75 1.63
C ALA A 216 -11.53 -8.93 2.61
N ILE A 217 -11.47 -8.69 3.92
CA ILE A 217 -11.66 -9.71 4.98
C ILE A 217 -13.00 -10.44 4.78
N ASN A 218 -14.09 -9.68 4.65
CA ASN A 218 -15.44 -10.25 4.46
C ASN A 218 -15.57 -11.05 3.15
N SER A 219 -14.87 -10.62 2.08
CA SER A 219 -14.87 -11.36 0.81
C SER A 219 -14.10 -12.68 0.89
N LEU A 220 -13.11 -12.77 1.77
CA LEU A 220 -12.28 -13.95 1.99
C LEU A 220 -12.98 -14.94 2.93
N SER A 221 -13.64 -14.45 3.99
CA SER A 221 -14.38 -15.29 4.93
C SER A 221 -15.58 -16.00 4.29
N ASN A 222 -16.23 -15.35 3.33
CA ASN A 222 -17.40 -15.89 2.63
C ASN A 222 -17.03 -16.90 1.53
N GLU A 223 -15.80 -16.85 1.02
CA GLU A 223 -15.27 -17.81 0.06
C GLU A 223 -14.68 -19.01 0.79
N LYS A 224 -15.51 -20.06 1.00
CA LYS A 224 -15.05 -21.41 1.33
C LYS A 224 -14.33 -22.05 0.12
N VAL A 225 -13.33 -21.38 -0.42
CA VAL A 225 -12.52 -21.93 -1.50
C VAL A 225 -11.64 -23.00 -0.89
N LEU A 226 -11.83 -24.26 -1.29
CA LEU A 226 -10.85 -25.30 -1.07
C LEU A 226 -9.60 -24.94 -1.89
N VAL A 227 -8.73 -24.11 -1.31
CA VAL A 227 -7.47 -23.68 -1.96
C VAL A 227 -6.62 -24.90 -2.35
N ASP A 228 -6.80 -26.02 -1.64
CA ASP A 228 -6.13 -27.30 -1.91
C ASP A 228 -6.55 -27.98 -3.22
N SER A 229 -7.71 -27.67 -3.79
CA SER A 229 -8.14 -28.23 -5.08
C SER A 229 -7.68 -27.42 -6.30
N ILE A 230 -7.04 -26.26 -6.10
CA ILE A 230 -6.63 -25.35 -7.19
C ILE A 230 -5.33 -25.86 -7.84
N THR A 231 -5.49 -26.48 -9.00
CA THR A 231 -4.39 -26.94 -9.86
C THR A 231 -4.06 -25.98 -10.99
N ASP A 232 -5.04 -25.18 -11.44
CA ASP A 232 -4.88 -24.24 -12.55
C ASP A 232 -4.13 -22.97 -12.15
N ASP A 233 -3.13 -22.60 -12.96
CA ASP A 233 -2.29 -21.43 -12.69
C ASP A 233 -3.05 -20.10 -12.82
N MET A 234 -4.08 -20.02 -13.68
CA MET A 234 -4.89 -18.81 -13.81
C MET A 234 -5.73 -18.57 -12.55
N GLU A 235 -6.32 -19.62 -11.99
CA GLU A 235 -7.02 -19.57 -10.71
C GLU A 235 -6.09 -19.18 -9.56
N ARG A 236 -4.87 -19.76 -9.50
CA ARG A 236 -3.85 -19.36 -8.53
C ARG A 236 -3.52 -17.87 -8.65
N TYR A 237 -3.35 -17.39 -9.87
CA TYR A 237 -3.06 -15.98 -10.13
C TYR A 237 -4.21 -15.07 -9.66
N GLU A 238 -5.46 -15.37 -10.01
CA GLU A 238 -6.58 -14.55 -9.58
C GLU A 238 -6.72 -14.53 -8.06
N LEU A 239 -6.53 -15.67 -7.38
CA LEU A 239 -6.57 -15.74 -5.93
C LEU A 239 -5.44 -14.95 -5.28
N ILE A 240 -4.20 -15.15 -5.71
CA ILE A 240 -3.03 -14.40 -5.22
C ILE A 240 -3.26 -12.89 -5.39
N HIS A 241 -3.74 -12.44 -6.54
CA HIS A 241 -3.99 -11.02 -6.82
C HIS A 241 -5.25 -10.46 -6.15
N LYS A 242 -6.15 -11.34 -5.68
CA LYS A 242 -7.28 -10.97 -4.84
C LYS A 242 -6.83 -10.71 -3.41
N VAL A 243 -5.94 -11.55 -2.89
CA VAL A 243 -5.56 -11.65 -1.47
C VAL A 243 -4.36 -10.78 -1.11
N ILE A 244 -3.36 -10.74 -1.98
CA ILE A 244 -2.14 -9.96 -1.78
C ILE A 244 -2.32 -8.55 -2.35
N ASP A 245 -1.92 -7.54 -1.60
CA ASP A 245 -1.86 -6.17 -2.07
C ASP A 245 -0.54 -5.92 -2.80
N HIS A 246 0.57 -6.06 -2.09
CA HIS A 246 1.90 -5.89 -2.64
C HIS A 246 2.97 -6.66 -1.87
N MET A 247 4.15 -6.76 -2.45
CA MET A 247 5.33 -7.40 -1.88
C MET A 247 6.56 -6.52 -2.04
N VAL A 248 7.45 -6.50 -1.05
CA VAL A 248 8.72 -5.77 -1.10
C VAL A 248 9.87 -6.69 -0.73
N ILE A 249 10.95 -6.62 -1.50
CA ILE A 249 12.12 -7.48 -1.31
C ILE A 249 13.30 -6.64 -0.82
N TYR A 250 13.75 -6.95 0.38
CA TYR A 250 14.94 -6.39 1.01
C TYR A 250 16.08 -7.39 1.00
N GLY A 251 17.30 -6.92 0.76
CA GLY A 251 18.49 -7.75 0.82
C GLY A 251 19.73 -6.88 0.85
N GLU A 252 20.63 -7.19 1.77
CA GLU A 252 21.95 -6.56 1.93
C GLU A 252 23.01 -7.43 1.24
N ASP A 253 23.01 -8.73 1.56
CA ASP A 253 23.98 -9.69 1.02
C ASP A 253 23.45 -10.46 -0.19
N SER A 254 24.36 -11.13 -0.92
CA SER A 254 23.98 -12.07 -1.98
C SER A 254 23.19 -13.28 -1.47
N ILE A 255 23.26 -13.56 -0.17
CA ILE A 255 22.80 -14.80 0.46
C ILE A 255 21.37 -14.71 0.98
N TYR A 256 21.07 -13.74 1.84
CA TYR A 256 19.77 -13.62 2.52
C TYR A 256 18.90 -12.51 1.93
N SER A 257 17.60 -12.75 1.82
CA SER A 257 16.61 -11.77 1.41
C SER A 257 15.42 -11.85 2.35
N LEU A 258 14.91 -10.70 2.76
CA LEU A 258 13.63 -10.58 3.45
C LEU A 258 12.58 -10.19 2.41
N VAL A 259 11.51 -10.98 2.30
CA VAL A 259 10.34 -10.62 1.50
C VAL A 259 9.22 -10.26 2.46
N VAL A 260 8.78 -9.01 2.40
CA VAL A 260 7.62 -8.52 3.12
C VAL A 260 6.42 -8.67 2.20
N VAL A 261 5.43 -9.45 2.62
CA VAL A 261 4.17 -9.67 1.90
C VAL A 261 3.06 -8.95 2.66
N THR A 262 2.42 -8.01 2.00
CA THR A 262 1.30 -7.25 2.57
C THR A 262 0.01 -7.73 1.92
N PHE A 263 -0.90 -8.22 2.75
CA PHE A 263 -2.22 -8.70 2.36
C PHE A 263 -3.20 -7.53 2.24
N LYS A 264 -4.25 -7.69 1.43
CA LYS A 264 -5.33 -6.68 1.34
C LYS A 264 -6.11 -6.53 2.63
N THR A 265 -6.06 -7.52 3.51
CA THR A 265 -6.58 -7.44 4.88
C THR A 265 -5.77 -6.48 5.75
N GLY A 266 -4.57 -6.07 5.31
CA GLY A 266 -3.63 -5.25 6.07
C GLY A 266 -2.64 -6.06 6.90
N GLN A 267 -2.78 -7.38 6.94
CA GLN A 267 -1.80 -8.26 7.56
C GLN A 267 -0.47 -8.23 6.79
N GLU A 268 0.61 -8.24 7.54
CA GLU A 268 1.95 -8.38 6.98
C GLU A 268 2.52 -9.74 7.37
N VAL A 269 3.22 -10.38 6.45
CA VAL A 269 3.97 -11.61 6.70
C VAL A 269 5.38 -11.44 6.17
N TYR A 270 6.34 -11.85 6.99
CA TYR A 270 7.75 -11.76 6.67
C TYR A 270 8.28 -13.14 6.29
N ILE A 271 8.92 -13.20 5.12
CA ILE A 271 9.55 -14.41 4.60
C ILE A 271 11.06 -14.20 4.59
N GLY A 272 11.76 -14.94 5.45
CA GLY A 272 13.21 -15.10 5.39
C GLY A 272 13.57 -16.10 4.30
N TYR A 273 14.22 -15.63 3.24
CA TYR A 273 14.59 -16.41 2.08
C TYR A 273 16.11 -16.45 1.91
N LYS A 274 16.67 -17.63 1.64
CA LYS A 274 18.08 -17.78 1.26
C LYS A 274 18.22 -18.18 -0.21
N SER A 275 19.03 -17.43 -0.94
CA SER A 275 19.20 -17.61 -2.38
C SER A 275 19.93 -18.91 -2.77
N LYS A 276 20.82 -19.44 -1.93
CA LYS A 276 21.67 -20.60 -2.25
C LYS A 276 21.69 -21.64 -1.12
N GLY A 277 21.58 -22.92 -1.50
CA GLY A 277 21.91 -24.07 -0.66
C GLY A 277 20.93 -24.45 0.45
N TYR A 278 19.72 -23.87 0.51
CA TYR A 278 18.75 -24.17 1.58
C TYR A 278 17.58 -25.02 1.09
N GLN A 279 17.18 -25.97 1.93
CA GLN A 279 16.00 -26.82 1.77
C GLN A 279 14.74 -26.21 2.41
N TYR A 280 14.86 -25.04 3.05
CA TYR A 280 13.76 -24.41 3.78
C TYR A 280 13.79 -22.88 3.65
N TYR A 281 12.65 -22.28 3.98
CA TYR A 281 12.44 -20.85 4.17
C TYR A 281 11.79 -20.61 5.53
N THR A 282 11.84 -19.38 6.06
CA THR A 282 11.25 -19.07 7.36
C THR A 282 10.07 -18.11 7.20
N ILE A 283 8.94 -18.43 7.80
CA ILE A 283 7.77 -17.53 7.86
C ILE A 283 7.66 -17.02 9.30
N PHE A 284 7.44 -15.71 9.46
CA PHE A 284 7.12 -15.13 10.76
C PHE A 284 6.17 -13.94 10.59
N HIS A 285 5.38 -13.69 11.63
CA HIS A 285 4.39 -12.63 11.68
C HIS A 285 4.90 -11.48 12.55
N PRO A 286 4.67 -10.22 12.15
CA PRO A 286 4.99 -9.08 12.98
C PRO A 286 4.15 -9.11 14.27
N SER A 287 4.74 -8.60 15.34
CA SER A 287 4.13 -8.45 16.65
C SER A 287 4.66 -7.19 17.33
N GLN A 288 4.07 -6.79 18.45
CA GLN A 288 4.58 -5.66 19.25
C GLN A 288 6.05 -5.84 19.68
N SER A 289 6.54 -7.07 19.74
CA SER A 289 7.93 -7.38 20.11
C SER A 289 8.85 -7.63 18.92
N VAL A 290 8.32 -7.85 17.70
CA VAL A 290 9.11 -8.17 16.51
C VAL A 290 8.51 -7.47 15.30
N TRP A 291 9.18 -6.48 14.74
CA TRP A 291 8.72 -5.79 13.54
C TRP A 291 9.88 -5.36 12.65
N PHE A 292 9.59 -5.08 11.38
CA PHE A 292 10.57 -4.59 10.42
C PHE A 292 10.17 -3.20 9.93
N ASP A 293 11.06 -2.21 10.10
CA ASP A 293 10.84 -0.87 9.59
C ASP A 293 11.21 -0.84 8.09
N THR A 294 10.21 -0.64 7.24
CA THR A 294 10.37 -0.67 5.78
C THR A 294 11.09 0.57 5.21
N GLU A 295 11.11 1.68 5.96
CA GLU A 295 11.77 2.93 5.59
C GLU A 295 13.24 2.91 6.00
N LYS A 296 13.51 2.60 7.27
CA LYS A 296 14.88 2.48 7.81
C LYS A 296 15.58 1.18 7.40
N ARG A 297 14.80 0.16 7.02
CA ARG A 297 15.26 -1.19 6.61
C ARG A 297 15.96 -1.96 7.73
N LEU A 298 15.50 -1.76 8.95
CA LEU A 298 16.02 -2.40 10.15
C LEU A 298 14.92 -3.25 10.79
N GLY A 299 15.32 -4.42 11.27
CA GLY A 299 14.48 -5.28 12.09
C GLY A 299 14.65 -4.93 13.56
N TYR A 300 13.55 -4.94 14.31
CA TYR A 300 13.55 -4.64 15.73
C TYR A 300 13.01 -5.85 16.48
N ILE A 301 13.72 -6.24 17.54
CA ILE A 301 13.29 -7.31 18.45
C ILE A 301 13.38 -6.78 19.88
N THR A 302 12.25 -6.76 20.56
CA THR A 302 12.12 -6.39 21.96
C THR A 302 12.25 -7.63 22.82
N THR A 303 13.26 -7.65 23.69
CA THR A 303 13.48 -8.74 24.65
C THR A 303 13.45 -8.17 26.07
N MET A 304 12.94 -8.94 27.03
CA MET A 304 13.11 -8.59 28.45
C MET A 304 14.60 -8.56 28.81
N LYS A 305 15.01 -7.63 29.68
CA LYS A 305 16.38 -7.66 30.23
C LYS A 305 16.64 -9.00 30.92
N SER A 306 17.85 -9.53 30.74
CA SER A 306 18.30 -10.79 31.37
C SER A 306 18.03 -10.76 32.89
N PRO A 307 17.56 -11.87 33.49
CA PRO A 307 17.37 -11.99 34.94
C PRO A 307 18.69 -12.16 35.71
N ASP A 308 19.79 -11.54 35.27
CA ASP A 308 21.06 -11.54 36.01
C ASP A 308 21.04 -10.55 37.19
N SER A 309 19.99 -9.74 37.31
CA SER A 309 19.70 -9.00 38.53
C SER A 309 18.62 -9.72 39.33
N LEU A 310 18.87 -9.93 40.63
CA LEU A 310 17.91 -10.38 41.66
C LEU A 310 16.69 -9.45 41.87
N VAL A 311 16.37 -8.62 40.88
CA VAL A 311 15.26 -7.66 40.85
C VAL A 311 14.39 -8.00 39.65
N LEU A 312 13.11 -8.29 39.91
CA LEU A 312 12.08 -8.48 38.89
C LEU A 312 11.86 -7.14 38.15
N SER A 313 12.65 -6.88 37.11
CA SER A 313 12.47 -5.70 36.25
C SER A 313 11.64 -6.06 35.02
N LEU A 314 10.52 -5.36 34.82
CA LEU A 314 9.71 -5.43 33.59
C LEU A 314 10.31 -4.60 32.44
N GLU A 315 11.56 -4.15 32.57
CA GLU A 315 12.22 -3.33 31.56
C GLU A 315 12.52 -4.15 30.30
N THR A 316 11.94 -3.70 29.19
CA THR A 316 12.17 -4.25 27.87
C THR A 316 13.27 -3.47 27.16
N VAL A 317 14.11 -4.19 26.41
CA VAL A 317 15.14 -3.57 25.56
C VAL A 317 14.85 -3.94 24.12
N THR A 318 14.67 -2.91 23.30
CA THR A 318 14.54 -3.03 21.85
C THR A 318 15.93 -3.04 21.23
N LYS A 319 16.28 -4.12 20.53
CA LYS A 319 17.53 -4.22 19.76
C LYS A 319 17.25 -4.06 18.27
N GLU A 320 18.13 -3.32 17.60
CA GLU A 320 18.09 -3.11 16.15
C GLU A 320 18.98 -4.14 15.43
N TYR A 321 18.51 -4.64 14.30
CA TYR A 321 19.18 -5.66 13.49
C TYR A 321 19.17 -5.26 12.01
N SER A 322 20.28 -5.50 11.33
CA SER A 322 20.32 -5.46 9.86
C SER A 322 19.44 -6.57 9.26
N VAL A 323 19.09 -6.47 7.98
CA VAL A 323 18.19 -7.44 7.32
C VAL A 323 18.72 -8.87 7.47
N THR A 324 20.01 -9.08 7.24
CA THR A 324 20.63 -10.41 7.35
C THR A 324 20.58 -10.95 8.78
N ASN A 325 20.90 -10.10 9.77
CA ASN A 325 20.92 -10.53 11.17
C ASN A 325 19.52 -10.78 11.72
N PHE A 326 18.54 -9.97 11.30
CA PHE A 326 17.14 -10.14 11.66
C PHE A 326 16.61 -11.51 11.20
N ILE A 327 16.91 -11.92 9.97
CA ILE A 327 16.53 -13.25 9.46
C ILE A 327 17.22 -14.35 10.28
N LYS A 328 18.52 -14.21 10.57
CA LYS A 328 19.27 -15.23 11.34
C LYS A 328 18.72 -15.44 12.74
N VAL A 329 18.36 -14.37 13.45
CA VAL A 329 17.81 -14.45 14.81
C VAL A 329 16.44 -15.14 14.80
N LEU A 330 15.65 -14.92 13.75
CA LEU A 330 14.32 -15.51 13.61
C LEU A 330 14.32 -16.90 12.94
N ASP A 331 15.48 -17.38 12.50
CA ASP A 331 15.69 -18.71 11.91
C ASP A 331 15.74 -19.82 12.98
N VAL A 332 14.64 -19.94 13.72
CA VAL A 332 14.40 -21.01 14.70
C VAL A 332 13.62 -22.17 14.08
N PRO A 333 13.84 -23.43 14.51
CA PRO A 333 13.19 -24.61 13.92
C PRO A 333 11.67 -24.51 13.77
N LYS A 334 10.99 -23.85 14.73
CA LYS A 334 9.55 -23.61 14.72
C LYS A 334 9.06 -22.78 13.53
N ASN A 335 9.90 -21.89 13.01
CA ASN A 335 9.56 -20.98 11.92
C ASN A 335 9.96 -21.53 10.54
N ARG A 336 10.68 -22.66 10.49
CA ARG A 336 11.19 -23.24 9.24
C ARG A 336 10.09 -24.02 8.51
N ARG A 337 10.01 -23.79 7.20
CA ARG A 337 9.16 -24.51 6.26
C ARG A 337 10.05 -25.10 5.18
N TYR A 338 10.05 -26.41 5.06
CA TYR A 338 10.86 -27.13 4.08
C TYR A 338 10.13 -27.15 2.75
N TYR A 339 10.88 -26.99 1.66
CA TYR A 339 10.33 -27.28 0.33
C TYR A 339 9.94 -28.75 0.30
N GLU A 340 8.71 -29.07 -0.10
CA GLU A 340 8.36 -30.46 -0.39
C GLU A 340 9.38 -31.01 -1.39
N ASN A 341 10.05 -32.09 -1.01
CA ASN A 341 11.09 -32.70 -1.82
C ASN A 341 10.52 -32.97 -3.20
N GLN A 342 11.14 -32.37 -4.22
CA GLN A 342 10.92 -32.76 -5.60
C GLN A 342 11.39 -34.21 -5.72
N SER A 343 10.44 -35.13 -5.62
CA SER A 343 10.61 -36.52 -6.05
C SER A 343 10.59 -36.55 -7.57
#